data_AF-H6U5X9-F1
#
_entry.id   AF-H6U5X9-F1
#
_cell.length_a   1.000
_cell.length_b   1.000
_cell.length_c   1.000
_cell.angle_alpha   90.00
_cell.angle_beta   90.00
_cell.angle_gamma   90.00
#
_symmetry.space_group_name_H-M   'P 1'
#
loop_
_entity.id
_entity.type
_entity.pdbx_description
1 polymer ?
#
loop_
_entity_poly.entity_id
_entity_poly.type
_entity_poly.pdbx_seq_one_letter_code
_entity_poly.pdbx_strand_id
1 'polypeptide(L)'
;MGKNKSRKKNGSGEIIDIFRNYGFIRTDNFGQDMEEIPFEITKDMIQYKDGKEFIEYSVNVNFELKKGVFLRDRNIREAINLKFDKNNLITRERKQSIPYLEQVKEKFNYFNVEIPDLQKLKKDFLSTKDFRDLLLNDNVSPSKIDEILSNFSKSNELIFKTDDDVLYEYLKQEGFHPYMLEYFVNGLFLNKGELSLLVPTEKQQKLTVSDIVLIDKIDKIFREKILKWILEIENAYKSLLSRISTNETGGDIIAGNVVKYWANSTDKEKSSQYKRAKNRYKYLRHSDQFDYIGNEFIPIDDLMDQMDLSNLENLLTSFDNFSKAGIEKDGQKIKAIFPWVRDIVLHKEVLRDLRVIRNAAAHGRPIIPRMVDPDFNPNWDMEIDNPTGRTKIAKWDLFQA
;
A
#
# COMPACT_ATOMS: atom_id res chain seq x y z
N MET A 1 -40.76 0.48 -11.33
CA MET A 1 -40.04 -0.67 -11.93
C MET A 1 -39.23 -0.18 -13.13
N GLY A 2 -37.95 0.15 -12.93
CA GLY A 2 -37.04 0.50 -14.01
C GLY A 2 -36.42 -0.78 -14.60
N LYS A 3 -36.57 -1.00 -15.90
CA LYS A 3 -35.99 -2.14 -16.62
C LYS A 3 -34.47 -2.16 -16.41
N ASN A 4 -33.97 -3.19 -15.73
CA ASN A 4 -32.55 -3.56 -15.73
C ASN A 4 -32.12 -3.82 -17.19
N LYS A 5 -31.56 -2.82 -17.88
CA LYS A 5 -30.76 -3.07 -19.08
C LYS A 5 -29.59 -3.95 -18.62
N SER A 6 -29.58 -5.23 -19.02
CA SER A 6 -28.45 -6.10 -18.75
C SER A 6 -27.20 -5.42 -19.30
N ARG A 7 -26.27 -4.99 -18.44
CA ARG A 7 -24.99 -4.46 -18.90
C ARG A 7 -24.37 -5.53 -19.80
N LYS A 8 -24.10 -5.16 -21.06
CA LYS A 8 -23.46 -6.03 -22.05
C LYS A 8 -22.20 -6.59 -21.39
N LYS A 9 -22.09 -7.91 -21.31
CA LYS A 9 -20.94 -8.59 -20.69
C LYS A 9 -19.87 -8.92 -21.72
N ASN A 10 -20.22 -9.01 -22.99
CA ASN A 10 -19.32 -9.43 -24.04
C ASN A 10 -18.94 -8.22 -24.90
N GLY A 11 -17.64 -8.08 -25.11
CA GLY A 11 -17.01 -7.02 -25.87
C GLY A 11 -16.20 -7.57 -27.04
N SER A 12 -15.93 -6.69 -27.99
CA SER A 12 -14.98 -6.88 -29.08
C SER A 12 -14.14 -5.61 -29.15
N GLY A 13 -12.86 -5.74 -29.46
CA GLY A 13 -11.97 -4.59 -29.52
C GLY A 13 -10.62 -4.93 -30.11
N GLU A 14 -9.76 -3.93 -30.10
CA GLU A 14 -8.40 -4.00 -30.63
C GLU A 14 -7.38 -3.97 -29.51
N ILE A 15 -6.43 -4.91 -29.49
CA ILE A 15 -5.29 -4.85 -28.58
C ILE A 15 -4.34 -3.75 -29.07
N ILE A 16 -4.20 -2.70 -28.28
CA ILE A 16 -3.41 -1.51 -28.63
C ILE A 16 -2.02 -1.52 -27.98
N ASP A 17 -1.91 -2.15 -26.81
CA ASP A 17 -0.67 -2.22 -26.05
C ASP A 17 -0.49 -3.58 -25.38
N ILE A 18 0.76 -4.03 -25.33
CA ILE A 18 1.18 -5.25 -24.64
C ILE A 18 2.42 -4.98 -23.80
N PHE A 19 2.32 -5.35 -22.54
CA PHE A 19 3.38 -5.35 -21.54
C PHE A 19 3.72 -6.79 -21.14
N ARG A 20 4.65 -6.97 -20.19
CA ARG A 20 5.12 -8.30 -19.77
C ARG A 20 4.00 -9.18 -19.20
N ASN A 21 3.04 -8.58 -18.48
CA ASN A 21 2.01 -9.31 -17.72
C ASN A 21 0.58 -8.91 -18.07
N TYR A 22 0.38 -7.82 -18.81
CA TYR A 22 -0.95 -7.31 -19.15
C TYR A 22 -0.92 -6.56 -20.48
N GLY A 23 -2.08 -6.24 -21.02
CA GLY A 23 -2.23 -5.33 -22.15
C GLY A 23 -3.52 -4.52 -22.05
N PHE A 24 -3.78 -3.68 -23.05
CA PHE A 24 -4.99 -2.88 -23.15
C PHE A 24 -5.75 -3.18 -24.43
N ILE A 25 -7.08 -3.25 -24.32
CA ILE A 25 -8.02 -3.38 -25.43
C ILE A 25 -8.78 -2.09 -25.58
N ARG A 26 -8.76 -1.49 -26.77
CA ARG A 26 -9.62 -0.37 -27.13
C ARG A 26 -10.97 -0.88 -27.63
N THR A 27 -12.07 -0.35 -27.11
CA THR A 27 -13.43 -0.76 -27.50
C THR A 27 -14.43 0.38 -27.34
N ASP A 28 -15.47 0.37 -28.18
CA ASP A 28 -16.64 1.26 -28.05
C ASP A 28 -17.88 0.50 -27.54
N ASN A 29 -17.74 -0.79 -27.20
CA ASN A 29 -18.87 -1.68 -26.94
C ASN A 29 -19.65 -1.38 -25.65
N PHE A 30 -19.12 -0.54 -24.76
CA PHE A 30 -19.69 -0.28 -23.43
C PHE A 30 -20.08 1.18 -23.15
N GLY A 31 -20.23 1.99 -24.20
CA GLY A 31 -20.86 3.32 -24.13
C GLY A 31 -19.93 4.45 -23.71
N GLN A 32 -18.61 4.24 -23.79
CA GLN A 32 -17.59 5.28 -23.78
C GLN A 32 -16.76 5.12 -25.06
N ASP A 33 -16.59 6.20 -25.81
CA ASP A 33 -15.78 6.19 -27.02
C ASP A 33 -14.31 6.01 -26.66
N MET A 34 -13.62 5.11 -27.37
CA MET A 34 -12.23 4.73 -27.15
C MET A 34 -11.93 4.28 -25.72
N GLU A 35 -12.81 3.48 -25.11
CA GLU A 35 -12.56 2.90 -23.79
C GLU A 35 -11.38 1.93 -23.84
N GLU A 36 -10.40 2.11 -22.94
CA GLU A 36 -9.27 1.19 -22.77
C GLU A 36 -9.53 0.25 -21.59
N ILE A 37 -9.56 -1.04 -21.88
CA ILE A 37 -9.86 -2.09 -20.90
C ILE A 37 -8.62 -2.98 -20.71
N PRO A 38 -8.08 -3.09 -19.49
CA PRO A 38 -6.93 -3.95 -19.23
C PRO A 38 -7.29 -5.44 -19.29
N PHE A 39 -6.32 -6.27 -19.64
CA PHE A 39 -6.39 -7.73 -19.57
C PHE A 39 -5.05 -8.33 -19.09
N GLU A 40 -5.10 -9.45 -18.39
CA GLU A 40 -3.92 -10.21 -17.96
C GLU A 40 -3.42 -11.16 -19.07
N ILE A 41 -2.10 -11.25 -19.25
CA ILE A 41 -1.47 -12.22 -20.14
C ILE A 41 -1.50 -13.60 -19.48
N THR A 42 -2.16 -14.56 -20.12
CA THR A 42 -2.25 -15.93 -19.60
C THR A 42 -1.10 -16.81 -20.08
N LYS A 43 -0.86 -17.93 -19.39
CA LYS A 43 0.17 -18.90 -19.79
C LYS A 43 -0.04 -19.43 -21.21
N ASP A 44 -1.28 -19.58 -21.63
CA ASP A 44 -1.64 -20.09 -22.97
C ASP A 44 -1.25 -19.12 -24.09
N MET A 45 -1.05 -17.84 -23.76
CA MET A 45 -0.55 -16.83 -24.71
C MET A 45 0.98 -16.86 -24.83
N ILE A 46 1.70 -17.59 -23.98
CA ILE A 46 3.16 -17.56 -23.95
C ILE A 46 3.74 -18.71 -24.78
N GLN A 47 4.57 -18.37 -25.75
CA GLN A 47 5.34 -19.31 -26.56
C GLN A 47 6.84 -19.20 -26.26
N TYR A 48 7.52 -20.34 -26.24
CA TYR A 48 8.97 -20.41 -26.13
C TYR A 48 9.58 -20.77 -27.48
N LYS A 49 10.43 -19.89 -28.02
CA LYS A 49 11.19 -20.10 -29.27
C LYS A 49 12.62 -19.64 -29.06
N ASP A 50 13.59 -20.51 -29.35
CA ASP A 50 15.03 -20.21 -29.26
C ASP A 50 15.48 -19.60 -27.92
N GLY A 51 14.95 -20.12 -26.80
CA GLY A 51 15.27 -19.63 -25.46
C GLY A 51 14.62 -18.29 -25.08
N LYS A 52 13.75 -17.73 -25.93
CA LYS A 52 13.01 -16.49 -25.70
C LYS A 52 11.51 -16.72 -25.55
N GLU A 53 10.88 -15.88 -24.75
CA GLU A 53 9.43 -15.85 -24.54
C GLU A 53 8.77 -14.89 -25.53
N PHE A 54 7.68 -15.32 -26.16
CA PHE A 54 6.83 -14.52 -27.02
C PHE A 54 5.40 -14.55 -26.53
N ILE A 55 4.69 -13.45 -26.66
CA ILE A 55 3.24 -13.35 -26.43
C ILE A 55 2.56 -13.50 -27.79
N GLU A 56 1.75 -14.54 -27.95
CA GLU A 56 0.88 -14.76 -29.10
C GLU A 56 -0.52 -14.20 -28.82
N TYR A 57 -1.04 -13.44 -29.78
CA TYR A 57 -2.35 -12.80 -29.71
C TYR A 57 -2.85 -12.43 -31.11
N SER A 58 -4.12 -12.06 -31.26
CA SER A 58 -4.63 -11.39 -32.46
C SER A 58 -4.95 -9.94 -32.14
N VAL A 59 -4.74 -9.03 -33.11
CA VAL A 59 -5.05 -7.59 -32.96
C VAL A 59 -6.52 -7.40 -32.58
N ASN A 60 -7.43 -8.04 -33.32
CA ASN A 60 -8.85 -8.07 -32.98
C ASN A 60 -9.15 -9.20 -32.01
N VAL A 61 -9.88 -8.91 -30.93
CA VAL A 61 -10.19 -9.89 -29.89
C VAL A 61 -11.62 -9.74 -29.39
N ASN A 62 -12.25 -10.87 -29.09
CA ASN A 62 -13.51 -10.91 -28.36
C ASN A 62 -13.25 -11.27 -26.90
N PHE A 63 -14.00 -10.70 -25.97
CA PHE A 63 -13.76 -10.87 -24.54
C PHE A 63 -15.04 -10.75 -23.73
N GLU A 64 -14.94 -11.18 -22.48
CA GLU A 64 -15.97 -11.00 -21.47
C GLU A 64 -15.47 -10.01 -20.41
N LEU A 65 -16.35 -9.15 -19.93
CA LEU A 65 -16.03 -8.13 -18.95
C LEU A 65 -16.31 -8.66 -17.55
N LYS A 66 -15.26 -8.78 -16.74
CA LYS A 66 -15.38 -9.12 -15.33
C LYS A 66 -15.82 -7.87 -14.55
N LYS A 67 -16.72 -8.06 -13.57
CA LYS A 67 -17.07 -7.01 -12.62
C LYS A 67 -15.78 -6.55 -11.93
N GLY A 68 -15.55 -5.24 -11.93
CA GLY A 68 -14.21 -4.72 -11.75
C GLY A 68 -13.58 -5.05 -10.40
N VAL A 69 -12.26 -5.15 -10.44
CA VAL A 69 -11.42 -5.26 -9.25
C VAL A 69 -11.26 -3.87 -8.68
N PHE A 70 -11.46 -3.73 -7.37
CA PHE A 70 -11.19 -2.47 -6.69
C PHE A 70 -9.67 -2.31 -6.55
N LEU A 71 -9.10 -1.41 -7.34
CA LEU A 71 -7.67 -1.13 -7.39
C LEU A 71 -7.49 0.39 -7.31
N ARG A 72 -6.67 0.85 -6.36
CA ARG A 72 -6.34 2.27 -6.16
C ARG A 72 -7.60 3.16 -6.10
N ASP A 73 -8.56 2.74 -5.29
CA ASP A 73 -9.85 3.41 -5.08
C ASP A 73 -10.74 3.58 -6.32
N ARG A 74 -10.39 2.88 -7.41
CA ARG A 74 -11.18 2.82 -8.65
C ARG A 74 -11.66 1.39 -8.89
N ASN A 75 -12.87 1.28 -9.41
CA ASN A 75 -13.41 0.00 -9.84
C ASN A 75 -12.96 -0.26 -11.29
N ILE A 76 -11.87 -1.00 -11.46
CA ILE A 76 -11.26 -1.25 -12.77
C ILE A 76 -11.92 -2.48 -13.39
N ARG A 77 -12.60 -2.29 -14.51
CA ARG A 77 -13.18 -3.39 -15.30
C ARG A 77 -12.07 -4.10 -16.06
N GLU A 78 -12.08 -5.41 -16.06
CA GLU A 78 -11.02 -6.24 -16.65
C GLU A 78 -11.63 -7.16 -17.72
N ALA A 79 -10.93 -7.30 -18.85
CA ALA A 79 -11.28 -8.23 -19.90
C ALA A 79 -10.72 -9.64 -19.58
N ILE A 80 -11.61 -10.63 -19.62
CA ILE A 80 -11.31 -12.04 -19.38
C ILE A 80 -11.84 -12.89 -20.54
N ASN A 81 -11.48 -14.18 -20.56
CA ASN A 81 -11.94 -15.13 -21.57
C ASN A 81 -11.70 -14.63 -23.00
N LEU A 82 -10.48 -14.13 -23.25
CA LEU A 82 -10.05 -13.61 -24.55
C LEU A 82 -10.17 -14.70 -25.62
N LYS A 83 -10.83 -14.37 -26.72
CA LYS A 83 -11.00 -15.22 -27.89
C LYS A 83 -10.30 -14.57 -29.07
N PHE A 84 -9.10 -15.05 -29.34
CA PHE A 84 -8.28 -14.60 -30.46
C PHE A 84 -8.76 -15.20 -31.78
N ASP A 85 -8.55 -14.44 -32.86
CA ASP A 85 -8.71 -14.92 -34.22
C ASP A 85 -7.53 -15.81 -34.59
N LYS A 86 -7.79 -17.12 -34.64
CA LYS A 86 -6.77 -18.15 -34.93
C LYS A 86 -6.12 -18.00 -36.31
N ASN A 87 -6.77 -17.31 -37.24
CA ASN A 87 -6.23 -17.10 -38.59
C ASN A 87 -5.29 -15.89 -38.67
N ASN A 88 -5.29 -15.02 -37.65
CA ASN A 88 -4.57 -13.75 -37.63
C ASN A 88 -3.74 -13.59 -36.34
N LEU A 89 -3.10 -14.67 -35.90
CA LEU A 89 -2.22 -14.65 -34.74
C LEU A 89 -0.88 -14.01 -35.10
N ILE A 90 -0.43 -13.12 -34.24
CA ILE A 90 0.87 -12.46 -34.28
C ILE A 90 1.62 -12.72 -32.98
N THR A 91 2.94 -12.69 -33.04
CA THR A 91 3.81 -12.88 -31.88
C THR A 91 4.62 -11.63 -31.60
N ARG A 92 4.70 -11.23 -30.33
CA ARG A 92 5.56 -10.15 -29.85
C ARG A 92 6.53 -10.69 -28.81
N GLU A 93 7.81 -10.36 -28.90
CA GLU A 93 8.79 -10.76 -27.89
C GLU A 93 8.36 -10.21 -26.52
N ARG A 94 8.28 -11.09 -25.53
CA ARG A 94 7.87 -10.72 -24.17
C ARG A 94 9.05 -10.01 -23.51
N LYS A 95 8.83 -8.76 -23.10
CA LYS A 95 9.83 -7.98 -22.33
C LYS A 95 10.34 -8.82 -21.17
N GLN A 96 11.65 -9.01 -21.08
CA GLN A 96 12.28 -9.79 -20.00
C GLN A 96 12.14 -9.07 -18.65
N SER A 97 12.21 -9.82 -17.55
CA SER A 97 12.33 -9.23 -16.22
C SER A 97 13.74 -8.68 -16.06
N ILE A 98 13.83 -7.41 -15.70
CA ILE A 98 15.11 -6.76 -15.41
C ILE A 98 15.59 -7.25 -14.04
N PRO A 99 16.80 -7.83 -13.90
CA PRO A 99 17.41 -8.16 -12.62
C PRO A 99 17.45 -6.98 -11.66
N TYR A 100 17.47 -7.26 -10.36
CA TYR A 100 17.43 -6.22 -9.32
C TYR A 100 18.53 -5.16 -9.48
N LEU A 101 19.79 -5.57 -9.67
CA LEU A 101 20.91 -4.63 -9.79
C LEU A 101 20.87 -3.80 -11.08
N GLU A 102 20.33 -4.34 -12.17
CA GLU A 102 20.08 -3.56 -13.38
C GLU A 102 19.01 -2.50 -13.13
N GLN A 103 17.91 -2.83 -12.43
CA GLN A 103 16.90 -1.85 -12.04
C GLN A 103 17.50 -0.73 -11.16
N VAL A 104 18.40 -1.08 -10.23
CA VAL A 104 19.12 -0.10 -9.40
C VAL A 104 19.96 0.83 -10.27
N LYS A 105 20.78 0.28 -11.18
CA LYS A 105 21.63 1.07 -12.08
C LYS A 105 20.82 2.00 -12.97
N GLU A 106 19.72 1.50 -13.55
CA GLU A 106 18.82 2.30 -14.38
C GLU A 106 18.19 3.45 -13.59
N LYS A 107 17.65 3.17 -12.39
CA LYS A 107 17.05 4.19 -11.53
C LYS A 107 18.08 5.21 -11.03
N PHE A 108 19.25 4.76 -10.60
CA PHE A 108 20.33 5.64 -10.15
C PHE A 108 20.78 6.55 -11.28
N ASN A 109 20.97 6.00 -12.48
CA ASN A 109 21.29 6.81 -13.64
C ASN A 109 20.17 7.81 -13.96
N TYR A 110 18.91 7.38 -13.93
CA TYR A 110 17.77 8.25 -14.26
C TYR A 110 17.60 9.42 -13.27
N PHE A 111 17.85 9.21 -11.98
CA PHE A 111 17.74 10.20 -10.91
C PHE A 111 19.07 10.84 -10.48
N ASN A 112 20.13 10.70 -11.29
CA ASN A 112 21.46 11.28 -11.00
C ASN A 112 22.08 10.86 -9.65
N VAL A 113 21.87 9.61 -9.25
CA VAL A 113 22.55 8.99 -8.12
C VAL A 113 23.90 8.44 -8.57
N GLU A 114 24.95 8.75 -7.81
CA GLU A 114 26.30 8.28 -8.04
C GLU A 114 26.45 6.82 -7.63
N ILE A 115 27.02 6.02 -8.54
CA ILE A 115 27.54 4.70 -8.23
C ILE A 115 29.03 4.88 -7.92
N PRO A 116 29.52 4.44 -6.75
CA PRO A 116 30.92 4.57 -6.40
C PRO A 116 31.83 3.75 -7.32
N ASP A 117 33.12 4.05 -7.29
CA ASP A 117 34.13 3.26 -8.00
C ASP A 117 34.20 1.84 -7.43
N LEU A 118 33.66 0.89 -8.18
CA LEU A 118 33.58 -0.52 -7.81
C LEU A 118 34.95 -1.19 -7.71
N GLN A 119 35.96 -0.74 -8.46
CA GLN A 119 37.31 -1.28 -8.37
C GLN A 119 37.97 -0.86 -7.07
N LYS A 120 37.80 0.41 -6.69
CA LYS A 120 38.25 0.92 -5.40
C LYS A 120 37.55 0.19 -4.25
N LEU A 121 36.22 0.03 -4.31
CA LEU A 121 35.47 -0.70 -3.29
C LEU A 121 35.88 -2.16 -3.18
N LYS A 122 36.09 -2.85 -4.30
CA LYS A 122 36.58 -4.23 -4.30
C LYS A 122 37.92 -4.33 -3.60
N LYS A 123 38.84 -3.39 -3.85
CA LYS A 123 40.13 -3.32 -3.16
C LYS A 123 39.95 -3.08 -1.67
N ASP A 124 39.05 -2.18 -1.29
CA ASP A 124 38.76 -1.86 0.11
C ASP A 124 38.14 -3.07 0.84
N PHE A 125 37.23 -3.84 0.21
CA PHE A 125 36.67 -5.08 0.76
C PHE A 125 37.68 -6.23 0.87
N LEU A 126 38.70 -6.24 -0.01
CA LEU A 126 39.80 -7.19 0.06
C LEU A 126 40.93 -6.72 1.00
N SER A 127 40.87 -5.48 1.49
CA SER A 127 41.85 -4.96 2.44
C SER A 127 41.74 -5.72 3.77
N THR A 128 42.86 -6.29 4.20
CA THR A 128 42.97 -7.02 5.47
C THR A 128 43.64 -6.20 6.57
N LYS A 129 43.96 -4.93 6.30
CA LYS A 129 44.79 -4.10 7.18
C LYS A 129 44.16 -3.92 8.56
N ASP A 130 42.90 -3.52 8.61
CA ASP A 130 42.18 -3.29 9.88
C ASP A 130 42.01 -4.60 10.67
N PHE A 131 41.80 -5.72 9.97
CA PHE A 131 41.68 -7.05 10.56
C PHE A 131 43.03 -7.55 11.13
N ARG A 132 44.13 -7.24 10.44
CA ARG A 132 45.49 -7.56 10.90
C ARG A 132 45.82 -6.80 12.19
N ASP A 133 45.50 -5.51 12.24
CA ASP A 133 45.76 -4.65 13.40
C ASP A 133 44.91 -5.09 14.61
N LEU A 134 43.67 -5.52 14.41
CA LEU A 134 42.83 -6.14 15.45
C LEU A 134 43.44 -7.45 16.00
N LEU A 135 43.85 -8.36 15.12
CA LEU A 135 44.39 -9.67 15.52
C LEU A 135 45.76 -9.58 16.23
N LEU A 136 46.56 -8.57 15.91
CA LEU A 136 47.84 -8.30 16.58
C LEU A 136 47.65 -7.85 18.03
N ASN A 137 46.53 -7.19 18.35
CA ASN A 137 46.21 -6.77 19.73
C ASN A 137 45.75 -7.94 20.62
N ASP A 138 45.31 -9.05 20.03
CA ASP A 138 44.80 -10.24 20.73
C ASP A 138 45.86 -11.31 21.04
N ASN A 139 47.16 -10.96 20.98
CA ASN A 139 48.29 -11.87 21.19
C ASN A 139 48.25 -13.15 20.29
N VAL A 140 47.67 -13.05 19.10
CA VAL A 140 47.67 -14.15 18.12
C VAL A 140 49.06 -14.26 17.46
N SER A 141 49.57 -15.48 17.27
CA SER A 141 50.88 -15.66 16.64
C SER A 141 50.87 -15.17 15.17
N PRO A 142 51.94 -14.50 14.70
CA PRO A 142 52.00 -13.95 13.33
C PRO A 142 51.67 -14.97 12.22
N SER A 143 52.15 -16.21 12.37
CA SER A 143 51.86 -17.31 11.44
C SER A 143 50.37 -17.65 11.32
N LYS A 144 49.63 -17.59 12.43
CA LYS A 144 48.21 -17.88 12.48
C LYS A 144 47.38 -16.70 11.97
N ILE A 145 47.86 -15.47 12.18
CA ILE A 145 47.29 -14.27 11.56
C ILE A 145 47.39 -14.38 10.03
N ASP A 146 48.56 -14.71 9.49
CA ASP A 146 48.75 -14.82 8.03
C ASP A 146 47.87 -15.94 7.41
N GLU A 147 47.67 -17.06 8.11
CA GLU A 147 46.75 -18.12 7.69
C GLU A 147 45.28 -17.64 7.66
N ILE A 148 44.81 -16.95 8.71
CA ILE A 148 43.46 -16.41 8.79
C ILE A 148 43.22 -15.38 7.67
N LEU A 149 44.17 -14.47 7.45
CA LEU A 149 44.06 -13.44 6.42
C LEU A 149 44.07 -14.03 5.01
N SER A 150 44.85 -15.10 4.77
CA SER A 150 44.85 -15.83 3.50
C SER A 150 43.50 -16.51 3.24
N ASN A 151 42.92 -17.16 4.25
CA ASN A 151 41.62 -17.80 4.15
C ASN A 151 40.48 -16.77 3.97
N PHE A 152 40.57 -15.63 4.65
CA PHE A 152 39.63 -14.51 4.49
C PHE A 152 39.68 -13.93 3.08
N SER A 153 40.88 -13.66 2.57
CA SER A 153 41.07 -13.12 1.21
C SER A 153 40.51 -14.07 0.15
N LYS A 154 40.81 -15.37 0.25
CA LYS A 154 40.23 -16.41 -0.64
C LYS A 154 38.70 -16.45 -0.55
N SER A 155 38.15 -16.30 0.65
CA SER A 155 36.69 -16.29 0.84
C SER A 155 36.05 -15.07 0.19
N ASN A 156 36.65 -13.88 0.34
CA ASN A 156 36.14 -12.66 -0.28
C ASN A 156 36.30 -12.67 -1.81
N GLU A 157 37.38 -13.24 -2.35
CA GLU A 157 37.54 -13.45 -3.80
C GLU A 157 36.44 -14.35 -4.38
N LEU A 158 35.95 -15.33 -3.61
CA LEU A 158 34.82 -16.17 -4.01
C LEU A 158 33.47 -15.44 -3.94
N ILE A 159 33.36 -14.35 -3.17
CA ILE A 159 32.14 -13.55 -3.04
C ILE A 159 32.11 -12.46 -4.13
N PHE A 160 33.20 -11.73 -4.31
CA PHE A 160 33.29 -10.56 -5.20
C PHE A 160 33.74 -10.91 -6.62
N LYS A 161 33.05 -11.84 -7.28
CA LYS A 161 33.42 -12.32 -8.62
C LYS A 161 33.19 -11.26 -9.69
N THR A 162 32.09 -10.54 -9.57
CA THR A 162 31.62 -9.54 -10.53
C THR A 162 31.47 -8.16 -9.89
N ASP A 163 31.43 -7.13 -10.71
CA ASP A 163 31.11 -5.76 -10.28
C ASP A 163 29.72 -5.67 -9.61
N ASP A 164 28.80 -6.55 -10.01
CA ASP A 164 27.47 -6.67 -9.43
C ASP A 164 27.50 -7.20 -7.99
N ASP A 165 28.37 -8.17 -7.70
CA ASP A 165 28.55 -8.68 -6.33
C ASP A 165 29.11 -7.58 -5.41
N VAL A 166 30.06 -6.78 -5.92
CA VAL A 166 30.63 -5.64 -5.19
C VAL A 166 29.58 -4.56 -4.94
N LEU A 167 28.80 -4.21 -5.98
CA LEU A 167 27.72 -3.23 -5.86
C LEU A 167 26.66 -3.69 -4.86
N TYR A 168 26.27 -4.97 -4.88
CA TYR A 168 25.29 -5.51 -3.97
C TYR A 168 25.73 -5.39 -2.51
N GLU A 169 26.97 -5.80 -2.19
CA GLU A 169 27.48 -5.69 -0.82
C GLU A 169 27.71 -4.24 -0.39
N TYR A 170 28.12 -3.35 -1.31
CA TYR A 170 28.18 -1.92 -1.03
C TYR A 170 26.81 -1.34 -0.65
N LEU A 171 25.77 -1.59 -1.45
CA LEU A 171 24.41 -1.13 -1.16
C LEU A 171 23.93 -1.63 0.21
N LYS A 172 24.20 -2.89 0.52
CA LYS A 172 23.85 -3.51 1.80
C LYS A 172 24.60 -2.86 2.98
N GLN A 173 25.89 -2.57 2.83
CA GLN A 173 26.68 -1.89 3.86
C GLN A 173 26.21 -0.46 4.13
N GLU A 174 25.83 0.28 3.07
CA GLU A 174 25.22 1.61 3.20
C GLU A 174 23.82 1.57 3.82
N GLY A 175 23.21 0.38 3.93
CA GLY A 175 21.86 0.19 4.46
C GLY A 175 20.75 0.41 3.42
N PHE A 176 21.08 0.37 2.13
CA PHE A 176 20.12 0.43 1.05
C PHE A 176 19.38 -0.90 0.90
N HIS A 177 18.05 -0.85 0.86
CA HIS A 177 17.19 -2.02 0.73
C HIS A 177 16.37 -1.97 -0.57
N PRO A 178 15.97 -3.11 -1.15
CA PRO A 178 15.28 -3.12 -2.45
C PRO A 178 14.02 -2.26 -2.54
N TYR A 179 13.23 -2.16 -1.46
CA TYR A 179 12.01 -1.33 -1.44
C TYR A 179 12.32 0.17 -1.52
N MET A 180 13.55 0.60 -1.23
CA MET A 180 13.96 2.00 -1.34
C MET A 180 13.97 2.48 -2.79
N LEU A 181 13.86 1.58 -3.77
CA LEU A 181 13.58 1.95 -5.15
C LEU A 181 12.24 2.69 -5.32
N GLU A 182 11.29 2.50 -4.40
CA GLU A 182 10.01 3.23 -4.40
C GLU A 182 10.19 4.74 -4.10
N TYR A 183 11.33 5.18 -3.55
CA TYR A 183 11.62 6.62 -3.36
C TYR A 183 11.96 7.33 -4.68
N PHE A 184 12.30 6.59 -5.74
CA PHE A 184 12.64 7.15 -7.05
C PHE A 184 11.38 7.47 -7.87
N VAL A 185 10.67 8.50 -7.41
CA VAL A 185 9.49 9.10 -8.05
C VAL A 185 9.75 10.57 -8.34
N ASN A 186 9.23 11.04 -9.48
CA ASN A 186 9.23 12.46 -9.82
C ASN A 186 8.35 13.20 -8.80
N GLY A 187 8.91 14.18 -8.10
CA GLY A 187 8.27 14.90 -7.00
C GLY A 187 9.13 14.89 -5.74
N LEU A 188 9.61 13.70 -5.35
CA LEU A 188 10.60 13.57 -4.27
C LEU A 188 12.01 13.86 -4.78
N PHE A 189 12.32 13.33 -5.96
CA PHE A 189 13.51 13.66 -6.73
C PHE A 189 13.09 14.11 -8.12
N LEU A 190 13.92 14.92 -8.78
CA LEU A 190 13.76 15.22 -10.19
C LEU A 190 14.70 14.31 -10.99
N ASN A 191 14.18 13.72 -12.07
CA ASN A 191 15.02 12.96 -12.98
C ASN A 191 15.97 13.90 -13.76
N LYS A 192 17.03 13.33 -14.35
CA LYS A 192 18.03 14.10 -15.12
C LYS A 192 17.42 14.97 -16.22
N GLY A 193 16.41 14.47 -16.90
CA GLY A 193 15.72 15.18 -17.99
C GLY A 193 15.04 16.45 -17.47
N GLU A 194 14.20 16.32 -16.46
CA GLU A 194 13.51 17.44 -15.81
C GLU A 194 14.50 18.40 -15.16
N LEU A 195 15.49 17.86 -14.44
CA LEU A 195 16.53 18.67 -13.78
C LEU A 195 17.34 19.49 -14.79
N SER A 196 17.56 18.96 -16.01
CA SER A 196 18.29 19.68 -17.07
C SER A 196 17.58 20.91 -17.60
N LEU A 197 16.25 20.99 -17.45
CA LEU A 197 15.46 22.17 -17.79
C LEU A 197 15.66 23.31 -16.78
N LEU A 198 16.05 22.99 -15.55
CA LEU A 198 16.22 23.93 -14.45
C LEU A 198 17.69 24.29 -14.19
N VAL A 199 18.58 23.29 -14.31
CA VAL A 199 20.01 23.40 -14.00
C VAL A 199 20.83 22.67 -15.07
N PRO A 200 21.85 23.31 -15.67
CA PRO A 200 22.75 22.64 -16.62
C PRO A 200 23.35 21.37 -16.05
N THR A 201 23.45 20.31 -16.86
CA THR A 201 23.86 18.95 -16.43
C THR A 201 25.16 18.93 -15.64
N GLU A 202 26.14 19.75 -16.01
CA GLU A 202 27.44 19.86 -15.33
C GLU A 202 27.36 20.40 -13.89
N LYS A 203 26.30 21.15 -13.59
CA LYS A 203 26.05 21.76 -12.27
C LYS A 203 25.01 21.00 -11.46
N GLN A 204 24.47 19.91 -11.98
CA GLN A 204 23.49 19.09 -11.28
C GLN A 204 24.16 18.39 -10.10
N GLN A 205 23.62 18.59 -8.90
CA GLN A 205 24.05 17.85 -7.73
C GLN A 205 23.81 16.35 -7.96
N LYS A 206 24.85 15.55 -7.73
CA LYS A 206 24.72 14.09 -7.70
C LYS A 206 24.26 13.67 -6.33
N LEU A 207 23.25 12.81 -6.31
CA LEU A 207 22.78 12.17 -5.09
C LEU A 207 23.69 10.98 -4.77
N THR A 208 23.76 10.61 -3.51
CA THR A 208 24.47 9.42 -3.04
C THR A 208 23.48 8.38 -2.53
N VAL A 209 23.93 7.14 -2.37
CA VAL A 209 23.11 6.09 -1.73
C VAL A 209 22.71 6.49 -0.31
N SER A 210 23.61 7.14 0.42
CA SER A 210 23.38 7.60 1.79
C SER A 210 22.26 8.65 1.86
N ASP A 211 22.07 9.48 0.82
CA ASP A 211 20.94 10.43 0.75
C ASP A 211 19.59 9.68 0.68
N ILE A 212 19.52 8.59 -0.09
CA ILE A 212 18.30 7.78 -0.19
C ILE A 212 18.00 7.08 1.13
N VAL A 213 19.04 6.55 1.78
CA VAL A 213 18.93 5.91 3.11
C VAL A 213 18.51 6.93 4.17
N LEU A 214 18.93 8.19 4.06
CA LEU A 214 18.49 9.27 4.94
C LEU A 214 17.00 9.55 4.76
N ILE A 215 16.50 9.64 3.53
CA ILE A 215 15.07 9.79 3.27
C ILE A 215 14.28 8.61 3.84
N ASP A 216 14.78 7.39 3.70
CA ASP A 216 14.13 6.22 4.28
C ASP A 216 14.01 6.32 5.82
N LYS A 217 15.04 6.82 6.50
CA LYS A 217 14.99 7.09 7.95
C LYS A 217 13.93 8.15 8.28
N ILE A 218 13.82 9.21 7.49
CA ILE A 218 12.79 10.25 7.65
C ILE A 218 11.40 9.66 7.46
N ASP A 219 11.18 8.87 6.40
CA ASP A 219 9.90 8.22 6.11
C ASP A 219 9.51 7.22 7.22
N LYS A 220 10.46 6.45 7.78
CA LYS A 220 10.21 5.60 8.96
C LYS A 220 9.67 6.40 10.14
N ILE A 221 10.33 7.49 10.52
CA ILE A 221 9.88 8.36 11.62
C ILE A 221 8.51 8.96 11.31
N PHE A 222 8.29 9.38 10.07
CA PHE A 222 7.01 9.94 9.65
C PHE A 222 5.87 8.92 9.73
N ARG A 223 6.10 7.69 9.26
CA ARG A 223 5.14 6.57 9.37
C ARG A 223 4.79 6.24 10.81
N GLU A 224 5.77 6.23 11.71
CA GLU A 224 5.53 6.02 13.14
C GLU A 224 4.61 7.11 13.73
N LYS A 225 4.84 8.38 13.36
CA LYS A 225 3.97 9.50 13.77
C LYS A 225 2.56 9.36 13.22
N ILE A 226 2.41 9.01 11.94
CA ILE A 226 1.11 8.76 11.31
C ILE A 226 0.36 7.64 12.03
N LEU A 227 1.02 6.50 12.28
CA LEU A 227 0.41 5.37 13.00
C LEU A 227 -0.05 5.79 14.39
N LYS A 228 0.80 6.53 15.12
CA LYS A 228 0.46 7.04 16.44
C LYS A 228 -0.77 7.95 16.39
N TRP A 229 -0.82 8.91 15.46
CA TRP A 229 -1.97 9.81 15.31
C TRP A 229 -3.26 9.05 14.99
N ILE A 230 -3.19 8.05 14.10
CA ILE A 230 -4.37 7.25 13.74
C ILE A 230 -4.85 6.44 14.94
N LEU A 231 -3.94 5.84 15.72
CA LEU A 231 -4.29 5.14 16.96
C LEU A 231 -4.91 6.08 18.00
N GLU A 232 -4.42 7.31 18.11
CA GLU A 232 -5.01 8.33 18.99
C GLU A 232 -6.44 8.70 18.56
N ILE A 233 -6.71 8.81 17.25
CA ILE A 233 -8.06 9.02 16.71
C ILE A 233 -8.96 7.81 17.00
N GLU A 234 -8.47 6.58 16.76
CA GLU A 234 -9.20 5.34 17.09
C GLU A 234 -9.61 5.31 18.56
N ASN A 235 -8.66 5.61 19.46
CA ASN A 235 -8.90 5.63 20.90
C ASN A 235 -9.87 6.75 21.30
N ALA A 236 -9.78 7.94 20.70
CA ALA A 236 -10.70 9.04 20.97
C ALA A 236 -12.15 8.66 20.65
N TYR A 237 -12.38 7.96 19.54
CA TYR A 237 -13.72 7.46 19.18
C TYR A 237 -14.21 6.37 20.12
N LYS A 238 -13.36 5.43 20.54
CA LYS A 238 -13.71 4.42 21.55
C LYS A 238 -14.06 5.06 22.88
N SER A 239 -13.27 6.03 23.35
CA SER A 239 -13.53 6.78 24.58
C SER A 239 -14.82 7.58 24.50
N LEU A 240 -15.12 8.20 23.36
CA LEU A 240 -16.39 8.90 23.13
C LEU A 240 -17.58 7.94 23.28
N LEU A 241 -17.52 6.77 22.64
CA LEU A 241 -18.59 5.78 22.70
C LEU A 241 -18.74 5.17 24.11
N SER A 242 -17.64 4.90 24.80
CA SER A 242 -17.65 4.43 26.19
C SER A 242 -18.31 5.45 27.13
N ARG A 243 -17.94 6.74 26.99
CA ARG A 243 -18.56 7.84 27.73
C ARG A 243 -20.06 7.93 27.45
N ILE A 244 -20.47 7.88 26.19
CA ILE A 244 -21.89 7.92 25.82
C ILE A 244 -22.64 6.74 26.43
N SER A 245 -22.07 5.54 26.32
CA SER A 245 -22.69 4.30 26.80
C SER A 245 -22.87 4.28 28.32
N THR A 246 -22.04 5.01 29.06
CA THR A 246 -22.06 5.02 30.53
C THR A 246 -22.84 6.20 31.10
N ASN A 247 -22.68 7.39 30.53
CA ASN A 247 -23.08 8.64 31.18
C ASN A 247 -24.28 9.33 30.52
N GLU A 248 -24.56 9.03 29.24
CA GLU A 248 -25.60 9.73 28.50
C GLU A 248 -26.93 8.97 28.57
N THR A 249 -28.04 9.72 28.64
CA THR A 249 -29.37 9.13 28.76
C THR A 249 -29.70 8.28 27.52
N GLY A 250 -29.85 6.98 27.73
CA GLY A 250 -30.18 6.03 26.67
C GLY A 250 -28.98 5.45 25.92
N GLY A 251 -27.76 5.92 26.22
CA GLY A 251 -26.54 5.37 25.66
C GLY A 251 -26.32 3.90 26.03
N ASP A 252 -26.65 3.54 27.27
CA ASP A 252 -26.62 2.17 27.80
C ASP A 252 -27.48 1.19 26.98
N ILE A 253 -28.70 1.61 26.66
CA ILE A 253 -29.65 0.81 25.87
C ILE A 253 -29.17 0.67 24.42
N ILE A 254 -28.68 1.77 23.83
CA ILE A 254 -28.14 1.76 22.46
C ILE A 254 -26.91 0.85 22.37
N ALA A 255 -26.00 0.94 23.34
CA ALA A 255 -24.82 0.10 23.42
C ALA A 255 -25.19 -1.39 23.52
N GLY A 256 -26.16 -1.72 24.37
CA GLY A 256 -26.69 -3.09 24.49
C GLY A 256 -27.27 -3.60 23.17
N ASN A 257 -28.02 -2.77 22.44
CA ASN A 257 -28.57 -3.11 21.12
C ASN A 257 -27.48 -3.36 20.08
N VAL A 258 -26.41 -2.54 20.08
CA VAL A 258 -25.23 -2.74 19.22
C VAL A 258 -24.58 -4.09 19.54
N VAL A 259 -24.27 -4.39 20.80
CA VAL A 259 -23.64 -5.67 21.16
C VAL A 259 -24.52 -6.85 20.79
N LYS A 260 -25.84 -6.77 21.03
CA LYS A 260 -26.80 -7.80 20.64
C LYS A 260 -26.84 -8.02 19.13
N TYR A 261 -26.73 -6.95 18.34
CA TYR A 261 -26.62 -7.06 16.88
C TYR A 261 -25.32 -7.76 16.46
N TRP A 262 -24.19 -7.48 17.12
CA TRP A 262 -22.93 -8.20 16.87
C TRP A 262 -23.01 -9.68 17.23
N ALA A 263 -23.56 -10.01 18.39
CA ALA A 263 -23.70 -11.38 18.88
C ALA A 263 -24.54 -12.26 17.94
N ASN A 264 -25.59 -11.68 17.35
CA ASN A 264 -26.55 -12.37 16.49
C ASN A 264 -26.25 -12.24 14.99
N SER A 265 -25.13 -11.61 14.62
CA SER A 265 -24.78 -11.37 13.22
C SER A 265 -24.38 -12.67 12.50
N THR A 266 -24.91 -12.89 11.30
CA THR A 266 -24.47 -13.97 10.39
C THR A 266 -23.14 -13.66 9.70
N ASP A 267 -22.66 -12.42 9.80
CA ASP A 267 -21.35 -11.99 9.33
C ASP A 267 -20.24 -12.68 10.13
N LYS A 268 -19.36 -13.39 9.42
CA LYS A 268 -18.23 -14.12 10.02
C LYS A 268 -17.28 -13.19 10.78
N GLU A 269 -17.05 -11.99 10.30
CA GLU A 269 -16.14 -11.03 10.93
C GLU A 269 -16.70 -10.55 12.27
N LYS A 270 -17.96 -10.07 12.28
CA LYS A 270 -18.63 -9.59 13.50
C LYS A 270 -18.80 -10.70 14.55
N SER A 271 -19.21 -11.89 14.12
CA SER A 271 -19.35 -13.04 15.02
C SER A 271 -18.00 -13.47 15.61
N SER A 272 -16.91 -13.36 14.85
CA SER A 272 -15.56 -13.64 15.33
C SER A 272 -15.07 -12.57 16.31
N GLN A 273 -15.34 -11.29 16.05
CA GLN A 273 -15.04 -10.20 16.98
C GLN A 273 -15.73 -10.40 18.33
N TYR A 274 -17.03 -10.71 18.32
CA TYR A 274 -17.79 -10.96 19.54
C TYR A 274 -17.21 -12.14 20.34
N LYS A 275 -16.90 -13.26 19.67
CA LYS A 275 -16.28 -14.43 20.33
C LYS A 275 -14.90 -14.10 20.93
N ARG A 276 -14.07 -13.33 20.22
CA ARG A 276 -12.76 -12.89 20.72
C ARG A 276 -12.90 -12.02 21.97
N ALA A 277 -13.80 -11.03 21.93
CA ALA A 277 -14.07 -10.16 23.06
C ALA A 277 -14.57 -10.95 24.29
N LYS A 278 -15.54 -11.87 24.10
CA LYS A 278 -16.03 -12.75 25.17
C LYS A 278 -14.94 -13.65 25.78
N ASN A 279 -14.01 -14.14 24.97
CA ASN A 279 -12.97 -15.05 25.44
C ASN A 279 -11.77 -14.33 26.07
N ARG A 280 -11.55 -13.05 25.78
CA ARG A 280 -10.34 -12.31 26.19
C ARG A 280 -10.11 -12.32 27.70
N TYR A 281 -11.17 -12.10 28.47
CA TYR A 281 -11.07 -11.97 29.94
C TYR A 281 -11.58 -13.17 30.71
N LYS A 282 -12.15 -14.17 30.03
CA LYS A 282 -12.84 -15.33 30.62
C LYS A 282 -12.05 -16.10 31.69
N TYR A 283 -10.71 -16.07 31.61
CA TYR A 283 -9.81 -16.77 32.53
C TYR A 283 -8.77 -15.85 33.19
N LEU A 284 -9.11 -14.56 33.33
CA LEU A 284 -8.25 -13.55 33.95
C LEU A 284 -8.95 -12.94 35.15
N ARG A 285 -8.18 -12.42 36.13
CA ARG A 285 -8.74 -11.69 37.29
C ARG A 285 -9.61 -10.49 36.89
N HIS A 286 -9.41 -9.96 35.69
CA HIS A 286 -10.25 -8.90 35.13
C HIS A 286 -11.71 -9.35 34.92
N SER A 287 -11.98 -10.66 34.85
CA SER A 287 -13.35 -11.19 34.80
C SER A 287 -14.16 -10.90 36.06
N ASP A 288 -13.54 -10.53 37.19
CA ASP A 288 -14.27 -10.13 38.40
C ASP A 288 -15.00 -8.78 38.20
N GLN A 289 -14.63 -7.99 37.19
CA GLN A 289 -15.22 -6.68 36.90
C GLN A 289 -16.53 -6.76 36.11
N PHE A 290 -16.81 -7.89 35.45
CA PHE A 290 -18.02 -8.09 34.67
C PHE A 290 -18.44 -9.55 34.65
N ASP A 291 -19.72 -9.83 34.83
CA ASP A 291 -20.23 -11.20 34.78
C ASP A 291 -20.41 -11.71 33.34
N TYR A 292 -19.38 -12.37 32.81
CA TYR A 292 -19.41 -12.99 31.47
C TYR A 292 -20.23 -14.30 31.38
N ILE A 293 -20.73 -14.80 32.52
CA ILE A 293 -21.47 -16.07 32.63
C ILE A 293 -22.97 -15.79 32.77
N GLY A 294 -23.35 -14.93 33.73
CA GLY A 294 -24.73 -14.59 34.03
C GLY A 294 -25.34 -13.54 33.10
N ASN A 295 -24.54 -12.65 32.49
CA ASN A 295 -25.05 -11.72 31.48
C ASN A 295 -25.10 -12.36 30.10
N GLU A 296 -26.19 -12.09 29.37
CA GLU A 296 -26.41 -12.61 28.00
C GLU A 296 -25.37 -12.04 27.01
N PHE A 297 -24.93 -10.80 27.22
CA PHE A 297 -24.04 -10.06 26.34
C PHE A 297 -22.86 -9.43 27.08
N ILE A 298 -21.75 -9.24 26.37
CA ILE A 298 -20.53 -8.57 26.87
C ILE A 298 -20.69 -7.03 26.93
N PRO A 299 -19.85 -6.31 27.68
CA PRO A 299 -19.76 -4.85 27.59
C PRO A 299 -19.40 -4.39 26.18
N ILE A 300 -19.89 -3.22 25.79
CA ILE A 300 -19.52 -2.61 24.50
C ILE A 300 -18.03 -2.28 24.44
N ASP A 301 -17.41 -1.93 25.58
CA ASP A 301 -15.97 -1.61 25.64
C ASP A 301 -15.12 -2.80 25.23
N ASP A 302 -15.42 -4.01 25.71
CA ASP A 302 -14.71 -5.24 25.31
C ASP A 302 -14.83 -5.53 23.81
N LEU A 303 -16.01 -5.24 23.25
CA LEU A 303 -16.26 -5.39 21.82
C LEU A 303 -15.44 -4.37 21.01
N MET A 304 -15.43 -3.10 21.44
CA MET A 304 -14.70 -2.01 20.79
C MET A 304 -13.18 -2.17 20.86
N ASP A 305 -12.67 -2.74 21.96
CA ASP A 305 -11.23 -2.83 22.19
C ASP A 305 -10.52 -3.77 21.20
N GLN A 306 -11.27 -4.65 20.53
CA GLN A 306 -10.80 -5.52 19.45
C GLN A 306 -10.92 -4.90 18.04
N MET A 307 -11.45 -3.67 17.94
CA MET A 307 -11.72 -3.02 16.66
C MET A 307 -10.66 -1.99 16.31
N ASP A 308 -10.37 -1.93 15.02
CA ASP A 308 -9.54 -0.92 14.38
C ASP A 308 -10.43 0.06 13.58
N LEU A 309 -9.89 1.11 12.93
CA LEU A 309 -10.70 2.04 12.12
C LEU A 309 -11.63 1.34 11.11
N SER A 310 -11.17 0.24 10.51
CA SER A 310 -11.93 -0.54 9.51
C SER A 310 -13.24 -1.06 10.08
N ASN A 311 -13.19 -1.56 11.31
CA ASN A 311 -14.35 -2.12 11.99
C ASN A 311 -15.15 -1.08 12.77
N LEU A 312 -14.48 -0.03 13.23
CA LEU A 312 -15.09 1.05 13.99
C LEU A 312 -16.10 1.84 13.14
N GLU A 313 -15.86 2.01 11.83
CA GLU A 313 -16.85 2.59 10.90
C GLU A 313 -18.21 1.88 11.00
N ASN A 314 -18.19 0.54 11.01
CA ASN A 314 -19.40 -0.27 11.08
C ASN A 314 -20.09 -0.15 12.45
N LEU A 315 -19.29 -0.10 13.53
CA LEU A 315 -19.81 0.07 14.89
C LEU A 315 -20.47 1.44 15.06
N LEU A 316 -19.79 2.53 14.66
CA LEU A 316 -20.32 3.89 14.67
C LEU A 316 -21.62 4.02 13.86
N THR A 317 -21.64 3.43 12.65
CA THR A 317 -22.84 3.42 11.79
C THR A 317 -23.99 2.68 12.46
N SER A 318 -23.72 1.56 13.12
CA SER A 318 -24.76 0.77 13.80
C SER A 318 -25.28 1.50 15.03
N PHE A 319 -24.39 2.13 15.80
CA PHE A 319 -24.72 2.97 16.95
C PHE A 319 -25.63 4.14 16.55
N ASP A 320 -25.29 4.87 15.48
CA ASP A 320 -26.11 5.96 14.92
C ASP A 320 -27.49 5.46 14.43
N ASN A 321 -27.55 4.27 13.84
CA ASN A 321 -28.82 3.69 13.39
C ASN A 321 -29.76 3.34 14.56
N PHE A 322 -29.24 2.71 15.62
CA PHE A 322 -30.04 2.40 16.81
C PHE A 322 -30.44 3.66 17.58
N SER A 323 -29.57 4.66 17.60
CA SER A 323 -29.85 5.99 18.15
C SER A 323 -31.06 6.68 17.50
N LYS A 324 -31.23 6.54 16.18
CA LYS A 324 -32.38 7.10 15.44
C LYS A 324 -33.67 6.32 15.59
N ALA A 325 -33.60 5.01 15.84
CA ALA A 325 -34.76 4.13 15.91
C ALA A 325 -35.72 4.47 17.05
N GLY A 326 -35.26 5.27 18.03
CA GLY A 326 -35.99 5.56 19.26
C GLY A 326 -35.87 4.40 20.23
N ILE A 327 -35.65 4.74 21.50
CA ILE A 327 -35.50 3.77 22.59
C ILE A 327 -36.62 4.00 23.61
N GLU A 328 -36.98 2.94 24.31
CA GLU A 328 -37.91 3.02 25.43
C GLU A 328 -37.12 2.93 26.73
N LYS A 329 -37.23 3.96 27.56
CA LYS A 329 -36.59 4.03 28.89
C LYS A 329 -37.62 4.54 29.88
N ASP A 330 -37.82 3.80 30.97
CA ASP A 330 -38.80 4.13 32.02
C ASP A 330 -40.22 4.41 31.49
N GLY A 331 -40.64 3.66 30.47
CA GLY A 331 -41.96 3.80 29.83
C GLY A 331 -42.11 5.01 28.89
N GLN A 332 -41.03 5.76 28.65
CA GLN A 332 -41.02 6.88 27.70
C GLN A 332 -40.20 6.54 26.45
N LYS A 333 -40.71 6.94 25.29
CA LYS A 333 -39.96 6.86 24.02
C LYS A 333 -39.05 8.07 23.89
N ILE A 334 -37.75 7.84 23.94
CA ILE A 334 -36.70 8.86 23.83
C ILE A 334 -35.96 8.64 22.52
N LYS A 335 -35.62 9.72 21.81
CA LYS A 335 -34.63 9.70 20.71
C LYS A 335 -33.30 10.19 21.26
N ALA A 336 -32.43 9.26 21.66
CA ALA A 336 -31.09 9.58 22.15
C ALA A 336 -30.13 9.77 20.96
N ILE A 337 -30.28 10.89 20.25
CA ILE A 337 -29.41 11.28 19.12
C ILE A 337 -28.13 11.91 19.66
N PHE A 338 -26.98 11.37 19.24
CA PHE A 338 -25.67 11.88 19.63
C PHE A 338 -25.00 12.61 18.46
N PRO A 339 -24.97 13.96 18.47
CA PRO A 339 -24.48 14.76 17.34
C PRO A 339 -23.06 14.41 16.89
N TRP A 340 -22.15 14.15 17.82
CA TRP A 340 -20.76 13.81 17.50
C TRP A 340 -20.64 12.46 16.78
N VAL A 341 -21.38 11.44 17.21
CA VAL A 341 -21.41 10.14 16.52
C VAL A 341 -22.03 10.30 15.14
N ARG A 342 -23.09 11.10 15.03
CA ARG A 342 -23.74 11.39 13.76
C ARG A 342 -22.80 12.08 12.78
N ASP A 343 -22.05 13.07 13.23
CA ASP A 343 -21.07 13.82 12.44
C ASP A 343 -19.98 12.90 11.89
N ILE A 344 -19.39 12.05 12.75
CA ILE A 344 -18.40 11.06 12.33
C ILE A 344 -18.97 10.10 11.26
N VAL A 345 -20.21 9.65 11.42
CA VAL A 345 -20.87 8.75 10.45
C VAL A 345 -21.17 9.46 9.12
N LEU A 346 -21.44 10.77 9.14
CA LEU A 346 -21.63 11.56 7.93
C LEU A 346 -20.32 11.78 7.15
N HIS A 347 -19.18 11.79 7.85
CA HIS A 347 -17.85 11.99 7.29
C HIS A 347 -17.00 10.70 7.29
N LYS A 348 -17.64 9.53 7.26
CA LYS A 348 -16.97 8.23 7.38
C LYS A 348 -15.99 7.92 6.25
N GLU A 349 -16.07 8.62 5.12
CA GLU A 349 -15.08 8.55 4.04
C GLU A 349 -13.67 8.85 4.57
N VAL A 350 -13.54 9.80 5.50
CA VAL A 350 -12.25 10.12 6.15
C VAL A 350 -11.68 8.91 6.88
N LEU A 351 -12.52 8.07 7.51
CA LEU A 351 -12.08 6.85 8.19
C LEU A 351 -11.49 5.83 7.21
N ARG A 352 -12.01 5.79 5.97
CA ARG A 352 -11.50 4.91 4.92
C ARG A 352 -10.14 5.37 4.42
N ASP A 353 -9.97 6.68 4.24
CA ASP A 353 -8.70 7.26 3.81
C ASP A 353 -7.63 7.05 4.90
N LEU A 354 -7.96 7.31 6.16
CA LEU A 354 -7.09 7.03 7.30
C LEU A 354 -6.72 5.54 7.39
N ARG A 355 -7.64 4.62 7.10
CA ARG A 355 -7.33 3.19 7.04
C ARG A 355 -6.30 2.86 5.96
N VAL A 356 -6.40 3.47 4.78
CA VAL A 356 -5.42 3.28 3.69
C VAL A 356 -4.05 3.75 4.13
N ILE A 357 -3.98 4.95 4.73
CA ILE A 357 -2.74 5.55 5.25
C ILE A 357 -2.14 4.67 6.35
N ARG A 358 -2.94 4.21 7.31
CA ARG A 358 -2.51 3.32 8.39
C ARG A 358 -1.94 2.02 7.86
N ASN A 359 -2.63 1.37 6.90
CA ASN A 359 -2.17 0.11 6.33
C ASN A 359 -0.87 0.30 5.55
N ALA A 360 -0.72 1.40 4.81
CA ALA A 360 0.55 1.73 4.15
C ALA A 360 1.69 1.88 5.17
N ALA A 361 1.43 2.59 6.27
CA ALA A 361 2.42 2.83 7.32
C ALA A 361 2.80 1.54 8.05
N ALA A 362 1.83 0.70 8.40
CA ALA A 362 2.03 -0.54 9.16
C ALA A 362 2.77 -1.63 8.37
N HIS A 363 2.59 -1.69 7.04
CA HIS A 363 3.23 -2.70 6.20
C HIS A 363 4.64 -2.34 5.75
N GLY A 364 5.26 -1.32 6.34
CA GLY A 364 6.65 -0.96 6.07
C GLY A 364 6.88 -0.46 4.64
N ARG A 365 5.82 -0.04 3.94
CA ARG A 365 5.93 0.58 2.62
C ARG A 365 6.20 2.09 2.73
N PRO A 366 7.06 2.66 1.88
CA PRO A 366 7.27 4.10 1.85
C PRO A 366 5.96 4.88 1.65
N ILE A 367 5.74 5.93 2.45
CA ILE A 367 4.53 6.78 2.35
C ILE A 367 4.82 8.07 1.60
N ILE A 368 5.93 8.74 1.92
CA ILE A 368 6.32 10.00 1.27
C ILE A 368 6.26 9.90 -0.26
N PRO A 369 6.87 8.89 -0.93
CA PRO A 369 6.81 8.83 -2.38
C PRO A 369 5.37 8.66 -2.89
N ARG A 370 4.48 7.99 -2.16
CA ARG A 370 3.08 7.83 -2.59
C ARG A 370 2.27 9.12 -2.49
N MET A 371 2.61 9.97 -1.53
CA MET A 371 1.96 11.29 -1.39
C MET A 371 2.39 12.22 -2.53
N VAL A 372 3.62 12.08 -3.00
CA VAL A 372 4.20 12.96 -4.02
C VAL A 372 4.29 12.32 -5.41
N ASP A 373 3.68 11.16 -5.62
CA ASP A 373 3.70 10.50 -6.92
C ASP A 373 2.44 10.92 -7.71
N PRO A 374 2.61 11.56 -8.89
CA PRO A 374 1.51 11.98 -9.75
C PRO A 374 0.53 10.84 -10.10
N ASP A 375 1.03 9.61 -10.21
CA ASP A 375 0.24 8.44 -10.61
C ASP A 375 -0.57 7.86 -9.45
N PHE A 376 -0.30 8.28 -8.20
CA PHE A 376 -0.94 7.78 -6.99
C PHE A 376 -1.69 8.85 -6.20
N ASN A 377 -1.32 10.13 -6.30
CA ASN A 377 -2.02 11.22 -5.64
C ASN A 377 -3.08 11.83 -6.60
N PRO A 378 -4.38 11.54 -6.43
CA PRO A 378 -5.44 12.14 -7.26
C PRO A 378 -5.57 13.66 -7.07
N ASN A 379 -4.95 14.23 -6.02
CA ASN A 379 -4.86 15.66 -5.77
C ASN A 379 -3.56 16.28 -6.28
N TRP A 380 -2.70 15.53 -7.00
CA TRP A 380 -1.47 16.05 -7.60
C TRP A 380 -1.73 17.25 -8.52
N ASP A 381 -2.86 17.25 -9.23
CA ASP A 381 -3.32 18.40 -10.03
C ASP A 381 -3.67 19.65 -9.20
N MET A 382 -3.79 19.52 -7.87
CA MET A 382 -4.13 20.57 -6.92
C MET A 382 -2.97 20.95 -5.96
N GLU A 383 -1.83 20.26 -6.02
CA GLU A 383 -0.67 20.49 -5.13
C GLU A 383 0.39 21.45 -5.73
N ILE A 384 1.38 21.80 -4.91
CA ILE A 384 2.22 23.03 -4.94
C ILE A 384 3.09 23.17 -6.22
N ASP A 385 3.29 22.07 -6.93
CA ASP A 385 4.34 21.82 -7.92
C ASP A 385 3.81 21.64 -9.35
N ASN A 386 2.49 21.80 -9.58
CA ASN A 386 1.87 21.82 -10.90
C ASN A 386 1.29 23.22 -11.27
N PRO A 387 2.14 24.25 -11.50
CA PRO A 387 1.65 25.59 -11.83
C PRO A 387 0.93 25.68 -13.18
N THR A 388 1.18 24.77 -14.12
CA THR A 388 0.58 24.73 -15.46
C THR A 388 -0.81 24.06 -15.47
N GLY A 389 -1.06 23.09 -14.58
CA GLY A 389 -2.36 22.42 -14.41
C GLY A 389 -3.46 23.28 -13.78
N ARG A 390 -3.11 24.42 -13.16
CA ARG A 390 -4.02 25.35 -12.46
C ARG A 390 -5.23 25.86 -13.27
N THR A 391 -5.22 25.72 -14.59
CA THR A 391 -6.18 26.38 -15.49
C THR A 391 -7.33 25.50 -15.99
N LYS A 392 -7.42 24.22 -15.60
CA LYS A 392 -8.51 23.32 -16.03
C LYS A 392 -9.61 23.10 -14.99
N ILE A 393 -9.70 23.94 -13.95
CA ILE A 393 -10.91 24.03 -13.13
C ILE A 393 -11.83 25.06 -13.79
N ALA A 394 -12.88 24.59 -14.47
CA ALA A 394 -13.82 25.46 -15.19
C ALA A 394 -14.65 26.36 -14.26
N LYS A 395 -14.87 25.96 -12.99
CA LYS A 395 -15.55 26.77 -11.96
C LYS A 395 -15.38 26.17 -10.56
N TRP A 396 -15.23 27.03 -9.56
CA TRP A 396 -15.43 26.71 -8.15
C TRP A 396 -16.82 27.20 -7.73
N ASP A 397 -17.69 26.29 -7.26
CA ASP A 397 -18.91 26.68 -6.56
C ASP A 397 -18.68 26.49 -5.06
N LEU A 398 -18.36 27.58 -4.37
CA LEU A 398 -18.36 27.65 -2.92
C LEU A 398 -19.82 27.62 -2.45
N PHE A 399 -20.15 26.71 -1.52
CA PHE A 399 -21.44 26.69 -0.83
C PHE A 399 -21.74 28.09 -0.27
N GLN A 400 -22.79 28.73 -0.78
CA GLN A 400 -23.34 29.94 -0.18
C GLN A 400 -24.02 29.58 1.14
N ALA A 401 -23.82 30.43 2.14
CA ALA A 401 -24.35 30.29 3.50
C ALA A 401 -25.89 30.25 3.56
#